data_AF-A0A6G7YW44-F1
#
_entry.id   AF-A0A6G7YW44-F1
#
_cell.length_a   1.000
_cell.length_b   1.000
_cell.length_c   1.000
_cell.angle_alpha   90.00
_cell.angle_beta   90.00
_cell.angle_gamma   90.00
#
_symmetry.space_group_name_H-M   'P 1'
#
loop_
_entity.id
_entity.type
_entity.pdbx_description
1 polymer ?
#
loop_
_entity_poly.entity_id
_entity_poly.type
_entity_poly.pdbx_seq_one_letter_code
_entity_poly.pdbx_strand_id
1 'polypeptide(L)'
;MSETVLAAVEGALSQTIPCEIIVSDDASCVQTVPKVRAFLQGYEGPHRVIVRSTARNLGLCAHLNELAAMATAPVLFNSAGDDVSLPTRVETLLHVFDTEADAQVVGSRVDDVDAQGRLLEANTRGLPPTVDQDWLINRGKLATILGASMAVRTTLLTALPPLQGRVEDNMLMLRGALLGSCRCVQDTLLKYRRHDNNLGDWVFDRSKQGYEGWKRRQLRVAEMYVEIADDQMRCIQARPDLPTERLQRGHQLQALYRIEARQRITMIEQPRIRWFSPLWQGLRTRGLRRKSAERALKVFLPRKFFGR
;
A
#
# COMPACT_ATOMS: atom_id res chain seq x y z
N MET A 1 -5.38 -8.25 20.16
CA MET A 1 -6.19 -8.39 18.93
C MET A 1 -7.66 -8.02 19.14
N SER A 2 -8.37 -8.46 20.19
CA SER A 2 -9.78 -8.04 20.33
C SER A 2 -9.99 -6.62 20.84
N GLU A 3 -9.10 -6.08 21.67
CA GLU A 3 -9.21 -4.68 22.12
C GLU A 3 -8.81 -3.69 21.02
N THR A 4 -7.89 -4.09 20.14
CA THR A 4 -7.38 -3.25 19.05
C THR A 4 -8.44 -2.96 17.99
N VAL A 5 -9.29 -3.94 17.68
CA VAL A 5 -10.39 -3.75 16.71
C VAL A 5 -11.51 -2.87 17.24
N LEU A 6 -11.82 -2.94 18.54
CA LEU A 6 -12.83 -2.05 19.13
C LEU A 6 -12.36 -0.59 19.10
N ALA A 7 -11.09 -0.33 19.40
CA ALA A 7 -10.51 1.01 19.27
C ALA A 7 -10.51 1.51 17.80
N ALA A 8 -10.27 0.62 16.84
CA ALA A 8 -10.37 0.96 15.42
C ALA A 8 -11.81 1.33 15.00
N VAL A 9 -12.80 0.56 15.47
CA VAL A 9 -14.23 0.84 15.25
C VAL A 9 -14.63 2.14 15.93
N GLU A 10 -14.21 2.39 17.17
CA GLU A 10 -14.44 3.65 17.88
C GLU A 10 -13.86 4.85 17.10
N GLY A 11 -12.65 4.73 16.58
CA GLY A 11 -12.05 5.76 15.71
C GLY A 11 -12.89 6.02 14.45
N ALA A 12 -13.45 4.98 13.84
CA ALA A 12 -14.35 5.12 12.69
C ALA A 12 -15.71 5.74 13.06
N LEU A 13 -16.25 5.45 14.25
CA LEU A 13 -17.48 6.05 14.77
C LEU A 13 -17.30 7.48 15.29
N SER A 14 -16.06 7.91 15.50
CA SER A 14 -15.73 9.28 15.95
C SER A 14 -15.61 10.28 14.80
N GLN A 15 -15.84 9.86 13.55
CA GLN A 15 -15.69 10.75 12.40
C GLN A 15 -16.71 11.89 12.45
N THR A 16 -16.26 13.11 12.10
CA THR A 16 -17.07 14.33 12.20
C THR A 16 -18.22 14.41 11.20
N ILE A 17 -18.27 13.52 10.21
CA ILE A 17 -19.31 13.48 9.17
C ILE A 17 -19.95 12.08 9.08
N PRO A 18 -21.23 11.98 8.66
CA PRO A 18 -21.88 10.69 8.45
C PRO A 18 -21.14 9.81 7.44
N CYS A 19 -20.99 8.52 7.74
CA CYS A 19 -20.20 7.57 6.96
C CYS A 19 -20.95 6.24 6.81
N GLU A 20 -20.69 5.53 5.71
CA GLU A 20 -20.93 4.09 5.62
C GLU A 20 -19.68 3.36 6.12
N ILE A 21 -19.81 2.61 7.22
CA ILE A 21 -18.71 1.90 7.87
C ILE A 21 -18.92 0.40 7.69
N ILE A 22 -18.05 -0.23 6.89
CA ILE A 22 -18.07 -1.68 6.68
C ILE A 22 -16.98 -2.31 7.54
N VAL A 23 -17.38 -2.90 8.66
CA VAL A 23 -16.49 -3.72 9.49
C VAL A 23 -16.54 -5.16 8.96
N SER A 24 -15.49 -5.58 8.26
CA SER A 24 -15.40 -6.91 7.67
C SER A 24 -14.23 -7.70 8.21
N ASP A 25 -14.51 -8.89 8.72
CA ASP A 25 -13.51 -9.90 9.07
C ASP A 25 -13.21 -10.79 7.86
N ASP A 26 -11.94 -10.97 7.49
CA ASP A 26 -11.55 -11.88 6.39
C ASP A 26 -11.36 -13.33 6.88
N ALA A 27 -12.38 -13.85 7.55
CA ALA A 27 -12.39 -15.15 8.21
C ALA A 27 -11.16 -15.36 9.09
N SER A 28 -10.90 -14.40 9.99
CA SER A 28 -9.83 -14.57 10.96
C SER A 28 -10.22 -15.67 11.95
N CYS A 29 -9.22 -16.33 12.55
CA CYS A 29 -9.47 -17.34 13.59
C CYS A 29 -9.94 -16.73 14.92
N VAL A 30 -10.06 -15.40 14.99
CA VAL A 30 -10.43 -14.65 16.19
C VAL A 30 -11.90 -14.26 16.09
N GLN A 31 -12.65 -14.35 17.19
CA GLN A 31 -14.06 -13.96 17.26
C GLN A 31 -14.24 -12.43 17.20
N THR A 32 -13.91 -11.81 16.06
CA THR A 32 -13.99 -10.36 15.84
C THR A 32 -15.43 -9.90 15.67
N VAL A 33 -16.21 -10.58 14.82
CA VAL A 33 -17.59 -10.17 14.49
C VAL A 33 -18.53 -10.15 15.71
N PRO A 34 -18.60 -11.18 16.57
CA PRO A 34 -19.49 -11.14 17.73
C PRO A 34 -19.18 -9.99 18.69
N LYS A 35 -17.88 -9.68 18.90
CA LYS A 35 -17.45 -8.58 19.77
C LYS A 35 -17.83 -7.22 19.21
N VAL A 36 -17.62 -7.00 17.92
CA VAL A 36 -18.02 -5.76 17.26
C VAL A 36 -19.55 -5.61 17.29
N ARG A 37 -20.32 -6.68 17.06
CA ARG A 37 -21.79 -6.62 17.16
C ARG A 37 -22.26 -6.24 18.57
N ALA A 38 -21.64 -6.81 19.61
CA ALA A 38 -21.96 -6.46 20.99
C ALA A 38 -21.58 -5.00 21.30
N PHE A 39 -20.43 -4.53 20.81
CA PHE A 39 -19.99 -3.14 20.98
C PHE A 39 -20.94 -2.13 20.31
N LEU A 40 -21.51 -2.49 19.16
CA LEU A 40 -22.46 -1.65 18.42
C LEU A 40 -23.91 -1.81 18.90
N GLN A 41 -24.17 -2.61 19.94
CA GLN A 41 -25.52 -2.81 20.44
C GLN A 41 -26.06 -1.49 21.00
N GLY A 42 -27.17 -0.99 20.45
CA GLY A 42 -27.75 0.29 20.84
C GLY A 42 -27.01 1.52 20.29
N TYR A 43 -26.16 1.35 19.28
CA TYR A 43 -25.56 2.48 18.59
C TYR A 43 -26.63 3.27 17.81
N GLU A 44 -26.84 4.54 18.19
CA GLU A 44 -27.80 5.48 17.60
C GLU A 44 -27.11 6.68 16.91
N GLY A 45 -25.79 6.59 16.68
CA GLY A 45 -25.04 7.66 16.04
C GLY A 45 -25.31 7.80 14.54
N PRO A 46 -24.70 8.80 13.87
CA PRO A 46 -25.07 9.21 12.52
C PRO A 46 -24.57 8.26 11.41
N HIS A 47 -23.65 7.36 11.72
CA HIS A 47 -23.05 6.44 10.74
C HIS A 47 -23.93 5.22 10.44
N ARG A 48 -23.91 4.77 9.18
CA ARG A 48 -24.47 3.48 8.77
C ARG A 48 -23.42 2.40 8.95
N VAL A 49 -23.63 1.45 9.84
CA VAL A 49 -22.63 0.41 10.15
C VAL A 49 -23.07 -0.96 9.64
N ILE A 50 -22.18 -1.62 8.89
CA ILE A 50 -22.36 -2.99 8.38
C ILE A 50 -21.27 -3.86 9.00
N VAL A 51 -21.66 -4.92 9.71
CA VAL A 51 -20.71 -5.90 10.28
C VAL A 51 -20.86 -7.23 9.56
N ARG A 52 -19.75 -7.76 9.03
CA ARG A 52 -19.74 -9.01 8.26
C ARG A 52 -18.44 -9.81 8.42
N SER A 53 -18.46 -11.04 7.91
CA SER A 53 -17.29 -11.89 7.73
C SER A 53 -17.33 -12.54 6.34
N THR A 54 -16.16 -12.83 5.78
CA THR A 54 -16.03 -13.75 4.64
C THR A 54 -16.16 -15.21 5.12
N ALA A 55 -16.49 -16.13 4.20
CA ALA A 55 -16.62 -17.56 4.51
C ALA A 55 -15.28 -18.29 4.61
N ARG A 56 -14.23 -17.73 4.00
CA ARG A 56 -12.85 -18.19 4.03
C ARG A 56 -11.93 -16.98 3.85
N ASN A 57 -10.70 -17.08 4.31
CA ASN A 57 -9.72 -16.02 4.14
C ASN A 57 -9.42 -15.83 2.64
N LEU A 58 -9.77 -14.66 2.12
CA LEU A 58 -9.58 -14.30 0.71
C LEU A 58 -8.19 -13.71 0.46
N GLY A 59 -7.60 -13.10 1.50
CA GLY A 59 -6.41 -12.28 1.40
C GLY A 59 -6.74 -10.83 1.03
N LEU A 60 -5.84 -9.93 1.40
CA LEU A 60 -6.07 -8.47 1.42
C LEU A 60 -6.62 -7.90 0.11
N CYS A 61 -5.97 -8.14 -1.03
CA CYS A 61 -6.40 -7.60 -2.31
C CYS A 61 -7.77 -8.12 -2.75
N ALA A 62 -8.02 -9.44 -2.59
CA ALA A 62 -9.29 -10.04 -2.96
C ALA A 62 -10.43 -9.58 -2.05
N HIS A 63 -10.15 -9.47 -0.75
CA HIS A 63 -11.10 -8.93 0.23
C HIS A 63 -11.43 -7.47 -0.07
N LEU A 64 -10.44 -6.63 -0.39
CA LEU A 64 -10.67 -5.23 -0.76
C LEU A 64 -11.50 -5.08 -2.04
N ASN A 65 -11.28 -5.93 -3.06
CA ASN A 65 -12.12 -5.94 -4.26
C ASN A 65 -13.60 -6.23 -3.92
N GLU A 66 -13.84 -7.21 -3.03
CA GLU A 66 -15.20 -7.57 -2.60
C GLU A 66 -15.87 -6.42 -1.83
N LEU A 67 -15.14 -5.78 -0.91
CA LEU A 67 -15.65 -4.63 -0.16
C LEU A 67 -15.94 -3.42 -1.05
N ALA A 68 -15.07 -3.15 -2.02
CA ALA A 68 -15.26 -2.05 -2.96
C ALA A 68 -16.50 -2.23 -3.85
N ALA A 69 -16.85 -3.47 -4.20
CA ALA A 69 -18.07 -3.78 -4.95
C ALA A 69 -19.35 -3.60 -4.13
N MET A 70 -19.26 -3.68 -2.79
CA MET A 70 -20.40 -3.48 -1.89
C MET A 70 -20.60 -2.02 -1.51
N ALA A 71 -19.52 -1.23 -1.52
CA ALA A 71 -19.55 0.15 -1.07
C ALA A 71 -20.36 1.05 -2.03
N THR A 72 -21.11 1.97 -1.46
CA THR A 72 -21.98 2.89 -2.23
C THR A 72 -21.35 4.27 -2.43
N ALA A 73 -20.37 4.62 -1.60
CA ALA A 73 -19.71 5.92 -1.62
C ALA A 73 -18.71 6.06 -2.80
N PRO A 74 -18.48 7.28 -3.32
CA PRO A 74 -17.51 7.53 -4.39
C PRO A 74 -16.04 7.48 -3.95
N VAL A 75 -15.79 7.51 -2.63
CA VAL A 75 -14.46 7.44 -2.02
C VAL A 75 -14.48 6.37 -0.94
N LEU A 76 -13.50 5.47 -0.97
CA LEU A 76 -13.27 4.45 0.06
C LEU A 76 -12.13 4.88 0.96
N PHE A 77 -12.32 4.70 2.27
CA PHE A 77 -11.31 4.95 3.29
C PHE A 77 -10.85 3.62 3.85
N ASN A 78 -9.57 3.32 3.70
CA ASN A 78 -9.00 2.13 4.32
C ASN A 78 -8.86 2.37 5.83
N SER A 79 -9.18 1.34 6.62
CA SER A 79 -8.95 1.35 8.06
C SER A 79 -8.58 -0.06 8.49
N ALA A 80 -7.34 -0.24 8.96
CA ALA A 80 -6.90 -1.51 9.50
C ALA A 80 -7.55 -1.78 10.87
N GLY A 81 -7.76 -3.05 11.21
CA GLY A 81 -8.42 -3.45 12.47
C GLY A 81 -7.56 -3.25 13.73
N ASP A 82 -6.40 -2.65 13.59
CA ASP A 82 -5.41 -2.36 14.62
C ASP A 82 -4.96 -0.90 14.63
N ASP A 83 -5.51 -0.04 13.77
CA ASP A 83 -5.18 1.38 13.71
C ASP A 83 -6.38 2.24 14.13
N VAL A 84 -6.13 3.46 14.62
CA VAL A 84 -7.19 4.36 15.09
C VAL A 84 -7.21 5.63 14.24
N SER A 85 -8.30 5.86 13.51
CA SER A 85 -8.52 7.10 12.75
C SER A 85 -8.80 8.27 13.70
N LEU A 86 -8.23 9.45 13.41
CA LEU A 86 -8.57 10.68 14.14
C LEU A 86 -9.92 11.25 13.64
N PRO A 87 -10.68 11.97 14.48
CA PRO A 87 -12.06 12.39 14.18
C PRO A 87 -12.25 13.15 12.87
N THR A 88 -11.29 13.98 12.48
CA THR A 88 -11.39 14.84 11.29
C THR A 88 -10.82 14.18 10.02
N ARG A 89 -10.42 12.89 10.08
CA ARG A 89 -9.73 12.22 8.96
C ARG A 89 -10.57 12.24 7.69
N VAL A 90 -11.83 11.81 7.76
CA VAL A 90 -12.69 11.70 6.58
C VAL A 90 -12.94 13.08 5.97
N GLU A 91 -13.37 14.04 6.79
CA GLU A 91 -13.62 15.42 6.36
C GLU A 91 -12.38 16.06 5.70
N THR A 92 -11.20 15.91 6.31
CA THR A 92 -9.95 16.49 5.81
C THR A 92 -9.55 15.89 4.46
N LEU A 93 -9.64 14.57 4.29
CA LEU A 93 -9.26 13.95 3.01
C LEU A 93 -10.32 14.18 1.92
N LEU A 94 -11.61 14.24 2.26
CA LEU A 94 -12.66 14.62 1.31
C LEU A 94 -12.48 16.05 0.80
N HIS A 95 -12.11 16.99 1.67
CA HIS A 95 -11.80 18.35 1.25
C HIS A 95 -10.74 18.41 0.15
N VAL A 96 -9.72 17.53 0.20
CA VAL A 96 -8.72 17.41 -0.87
C VAL A 96 -9.34 16.88 -2.15
N PHE A 97 -10.20 15.86 -2.08
CA PHE A 97 -10.90 15.35 -3.26
C PHE A 97 -11.85 16.36 -3.91
N ASP A 98 -12.41 17.27 -3.13
CA ASP A 98 -13.33 18.32 -3.60
C ASP A 98 -12.58 19.50 -4.24
N THR A 99 -11.42 19.86 -3.67
CA THR A 99 -10.59 20.97 -4.17
C THR A 99 -9.65 20.57 -5.31
N GLU A 100 -9.25 19.30 -5.37
CA GLU A 100 -8.34 18.75 -6.38
C GLU A 100 -9.05 17.66 -7.19
N ALA A 101 -9.80 18.06 -8.22
CA ALA A 101 -10.63 17.14 -9.02
C ALA A 101 -9.86 15.96 -9.65
N ASP A 102 -8.56 16.13 -9.94
CA ASP A 102 -7.68 15.08 -10.48
C ASP A 102 -7.16 14.11 -9.39
N ALA A 103 -7.40 14.37 -8.11
CA ALA A 103 -6.97 13.49 -7.03
C ALA A 103 -7.71 12.15 -7.09
N GLN A 104 -6.94 11.06 -7.16
CA GLN A 104 -7.44 9.68 -7.19
C GLN A 104 -7.15 8.93 -5.90
N VAL A 105 -6.04 9.27 -5.24
CA VAL A 105 -5.62 8.73 -3.94
C VAL A 105 -5.22 9.89 -3.05
N VAL A 106 -5.75 9.91 -1.84
CA VAL A 106 -5.37 10.89 -0.82
C VAL A 106 -5.05 10.14 0.46
N GLY A 107 -3.93 10.44 1.08
CA GLY A 107 -3.63 9.95 2.43
C GLY A 107 -3.05 11.03 3.30
N SER A 108 -2.54 10.63 4.45
CA SER A 108 -2.01 11.53 5.46
C SER A 108 -0.75 10.96 6.08
N ARG A 109 -0.08 11.80 6.87
CA ARG A 109 0.95 11.32 7.80
C ARG A 109 0.28 10.59 8.97
N VAL A 110 1.09 9.85 9.73
CA VAL A 110 0.58 9.05 10.86
C VAL A 110 1.45 9.19 12.09
N ASP A 111 0.86 9.03 13.26
CA ASP A 111 1.60 8.84 14.51
C ASP A 111 1.78 7.34 14.75
N ASP A 112 3.02 6.90 14.90
CA ASP A 112 3.30 5.54 15.38
C ASP A 112 2.97 5.45 16.86
N VAL A 113 2.17 4.44 17.23
CA VAL A 113 1.79 4.15 18.60
C VAL A 113 2.10 2.71 18.98
N ASP A 114 2.31 2.46 20.27
CA ASP A 114 2.48 1.12 20.81
C ASP A 114 1.15 0.36 20.90
N ALA A 115 1.20 -0.88 21.41
CA ALA A 115 0.02 -1.72 21.58
C ALA A 115 -1.03 -1.11 22.52
N GLN A 116 -0.62 -0.23 23.45
CA GLN A 116 -1.48 0.48 24.39
C GLN A 116 -1.95 1.84 23.85
N GLY A 117 -1.55 2.21 22.62
CA GLY A 117 -1.91 3.48 22.00
C GLY A 117 -1.07 4.67 22.47
N ARG A 118 0.05 4.45 23.16
CA ARG A 118 0.99 5.51 23.54
C ARG A 118 1.86 5.87 22.35
N LEU A 119 2.11 7.15 22.18
CA LEU A 119 2.94 7.69 21.09
C LEU A 119 4.36 7.15 21.17
N LEU A 120 4.83 6.55 20.07
CA LEU A 120 6.22 6.15 19.85
C LEU A 120 6.95 7.20 19.02
N GLU A 121 6.35 7.63 17.91
CA GLU A 121 6.92 8.60 16.99
C GLU A 121 5.79 9.37 16.30
N ALA A 122 5.82 10.70 16.37
CA ALA A 122 4.82 11.54 15.72
C ALA A 122 5.18 11.79 14.25
N ASN A 123 4.16 12.05 13.43
CA ASN A 123 4.32 12.66 12.12
C ASN A 123 5.23 11.87 11.16
N THR A 124 5.00 10.56 11.10
CA THR A 124 5.79 9.59 10.32
C THR A 124 5.13 9.21 8.99
N ARG A 125 5.83 8.40 8.18
CA ARG A 125 5.36 7.80 6.90
C ARG A 125 4.78 8.79 5.88
N GLY A 126 5.15 10.07 6.00
CA GLY A 126 4.75 11.10 5.04
C GLY A 126 5.43 10.96 3.68
N LEU A 127 4.67 11.28 2.63
CA LEU A 127 5.17 11.59 1.30
C LEU A 127 5.09 13.10 1.06
N PRO A 128 5.72 13.63 -0.01
CA PRO A 128 5.49 15.00 -0.44
C PRO A 128 4.00 15.25 -0.70
N PRO A 129 3.53 16.51 -0.61
CA PRO A 129 2.11 16.84 -0.77
C PRO A 129 1.47 16.34 -2.06
N THR A 130 2.26 16.26 -3.13
CA THR A 130 1.84 15.74 -4.43
C THR A 130 2.81 14.64 -4.87
N VAL A 131 2.24 13.54 -5.35
CA VAL A 131 2.97 12.45 -5.97
C VAL A 131 2.32 12.11 -7.30
N ASP A 132 3.12 12.20 -8.36
CA ASP A 132 2.75 11.84 -9.73
C ASP A 132 3.68 10.74 -10.28
N GLN A 133 3.48 10.39 -11.56
CA GLN A 133 4.30 9.36 -12.22
C GLN A 133 5.77 9.76 -12.33
N ASP A 134 6.08 11.04 -12.59
CA ASP A 134 7.46 11.51 -12.73
C ASP A 134 8.22 11.44 -11.41
N TRP A 135 7.55 11.78 -10.30
CA TRP A 135 8.09 11.60 -8.96
C TRP A 135 8.41 10.13 -8.67
N LEU A 136 7.47 9.22 -8.97
CA LEU A 136 7.66 7.78 -8.76
C LEU A 136 8.83 7.24 -9.62
N ILE A 137 8.93 7.66 -10.88
CA ILE A 137 10.03 7.30 -11.78
C ILE A 137 11.36 7.79 -11.20
N ASN A 138 11.43 9.06 -10.77
CA ASN A 138 12.63 9.64 -10.17
C ASN A 138 13.02 8.95 -8.86
N ARG A 139 12.03 8.52 -8.07
CA ARG A 139 12.24 7.82 -6.81
C ARG A 139 12.91 6.47 -7.02
N GLY A 140 12.56 5.75 -8.10
CA GLY A 140 13.24 4.53 -8.54
C GLY A 140 13.15 3.36 -7.56
N LYS A 141 12.19 3.41 -6.64
CA LYS A 141 11.88 2.37 -5.65
C LYS A 141 10.42 2.49 -5.25
N LEU A 142 9.86 1.41 -4.73
CA LEU A 142 8.55 1.45 -4.07
C LEU A 142 8.53 2.52 -2.98
N ALA A 143 7.53 3.37 -3.07
CA ALA A 143 7.19 4.42 -2.15
C ALA A 143 5.68 4.57 -2.26
N THR A 144 4.99 4.58 -1.12
CA THR A 144 3.53 4.58 -1.09
C THR A 144 3.01 5.39 0.09
N ILE A 145 1.83 5.96 -0.11
CA ILE A 145 0.97 6.34 1.00
C ILE A 145 0.63 5.05 1.75
N LEU A 146 0.74 5.07 3.08
CA LEU A 146 0.44 3.91 3.91
C LEU A 146 -1.00 3.44 3.67
N GLY A 147 -1.19 2.15 3.38
CA GLY A 147 -2.50 1.54 3.12
C GLY A 147 -3.56 1.90 4.14
N ALA A 148 -3.25 1.85 5.45
CA ALA A 148 -4.19 2.20 6.51
C ALA A 148 -4.58 3.70 6.56
N SER A 149 -3.75 4.58 6.01
CA SER A 149 -4.01 6.03 5.97
C SER A 149 -4.72 6.48 4.70
N MET A 150 -4.78 5.64 3.66
CA MET A 150 -5.26 6.06 2.35
C MET A 150 -6.77 6.08 2.23
N ALA A 151 -7.23 7.01 1.42
CA ALA A 151 -8.54 7.06 0.82
C ALA A 151 -8.37 7.06 -0.71
N VAL A 152 -9.25 6.35 -1.41
CA VAL A 152 -9.17 6.16 -2.87
C VAL A 152 -10.52 6.40 -3.52
N ARG A 153 -10.54 6.91 -4.76
CA ARG A 153 -11.76 6.87 -5.57
C ARG A 153 -12.19 5.41 -5.74
N THR A 154 -13.45 5.09 -5.46
CA THR A 154 -13.99 3.73 -5.53
C THR A 154 -13.76 3.09 -6.91
N THR A 155 -13.78 3.93 -7.96
CA THR A 155 -13.51 3.53 -9.34
C THR A 155 -12.10 2.96 -9.58
N LEU A 156 -11.11 3.23 -8.72
CA LEU A 156 -9.80 2.57 -8.81
C LEU A 156 -9.88 1.06 -8.57
N LEU A 157 -10.91 0.60 -7.87
CA LEU A 157 -11.16 -0.82 -7.54
C LEU A 157 -12.27 -1.43 -8.41
N THR A 158 -13.27 -0.63 -8.80
CA THR A 158 -14.45 -1.14 -9.52
C THR A 158 -14.42 -0.93 -11.04
N ALA A 159 -13.64 0.04 -11.54
CA ALA A 159 -13.54 0.34 -12.98
C ALA A 159 -12.21 -0.10 -13.63
N LEU A 160 -11.32 -0.70 -12.84
CA LEU A 160 -10.06 -1.29 -13.28
C LEU A 160 -10.07 -2.80 -13.03
N PRO A 161 -9.17 -3.58 -13.66
CA PRO A 161 -9.04 -5.00 -13.37
C PRO A 161 -8.90 -5.25 -11.85
N PRO A 162 -9.49 -6.32 -11.28
CA PRO A 162 -9.39 -6.60 -9.86
C PRO A 162 -7.94 -6.64 -9.37
N LEU A 163 -7.68 -6.17 -8.14
CA LEU A 163 -6.38 -6.32 -7.51
C LEU A 163 -6.03 -7.80 -7.35
N GLN A 164 -4.76 -8.14 -7.53
CA GLN A 164 -4.23 -9.49 -7.35
C GLN A 164 -2.93 -9.40 -6.56
N GLY A 165 -2.62 -10.41 -5.74
CA GLY A 165 -1.40 -10.43 -4.93
C GLY A 165 -1.65 -10.06 -3.47
N ARG A 166 -0.58 -9.67 -2.77
CA ARG A 166 -0.60 -9.52 -1.30
C ARG A 166 -0.55 -8.08 -0.80
N VAL A 167 -0.22 -7.14 -1.68
CA VAL A 167 0.05 -5.74 -1.33
C VAL A 167 -0.78 -4.84 -2.23
N GLU A 168 -1.65 -4.05 -1.60
CA GLU A 168 -2.62 -3.16 -2.22
C GLU A 168 -2.10 -1.73 -2.35
N ASP A 169 -1.35 -1.24 -1.37
CA ASP A 169 -1.05 0.19 -1.22
C ASP A 169 -0.27 0.77 -2.41
N ASN A 170 0.81 0.10 -2.82
CA ASN A 170 1.62 0.50 -3.96
C ASN A 170 0.86 0.34 -5.29
N MET A 171 -0.02 -0.66 -5.40
CA MET A 171 -0.86 -0.85 -6.59
C MET A 171 -1.87 0.29 -6.70
N LEU A 172 -2.58 0.62 -5.61
CA LEU A 172 -3.54 1.71 -5.55
C LEU A 172 -2.87 3.06 -5.83
N MET A 173 -1.66 3.29 -5.30
CA MET A 173 -0.92 4.51 -5.60
C MET A 173 -0.52 4.60 -7.09
N LEU A 174 -0.09 3.50 -7.71
CA LEU A 174 0.20 3.48 -9.13
C LEU A 174 -1.04 3.68 -10.00
N ARG A 175 -2.17 3.05 -9.65
CA ARG A 175 -3.47 3.26 -10.28
C ARG A 175 -3.90 4.72 -10.18
N GLY A 176 -3.73 5.32 -9.00
CA GLY A 176 -4.01 6.73 -8.75
C GLY A 176 -3.18 7.66 -9.63
N ALA A 177 -1.86 7.45 -9.69
CA ALA A 177 -0.97 8.22 -10.55
C ALA A 177 -1.19 7.97 -12.05
N LEU A 178 -1.74 6.80 -12.42
CA LEU A 178 -2.12 6.49 -13.81
C LEU A 178 -3.41 7.21 -14.21
N LEU A 179 -4.40 7.33 -13.32
CA LEU A 179 -5.69 7.95 -13.63
C LEU A 179 -5.80 9.42 -13.23
N GLY A 180 -4.87 9.93 -12.44
CA GLY A 180 -4.84 11.31 -11.96
C GLY A 180 -3.58 11.60 -11.16
N SER A 181 -3.77 12.13 -9.95
CA SER A 181 -2.69 12.43 -9.00
C SER A 181 -2.95 11.79 -7.63
N CYS A 182 -1.85 11.63 -6.88
CA CYS A 182 -1.89 11.19 -5.49
C CYS A 182 -1.50 12.37 -4.58
N ARG A 183 -2.27 12.59 -3.50
CA ARG A 183 -2.01 13.65 -2.53
C ARG A 183 -1.71 13.09 -1.15
N CYS A 184 -0.82 13.77 -0.43
CA CYS A 184 -0.49 13.43 0.95
C CYS A 184 -0.66 14.66 1.83
N VAL A 185 -1.71 14.65 2.66
CA VAL A 185 -1.92 15.66 3.70
C VAL A 185 -0.75 15.58 4.68
N GLN A 186 -0.22 16.73 5.06
CA GLN A 186 0.97 16.82 5.91
C GLN A 186 0.64 16.76 7.42
N ASP A 187 -0.63 16.79 7.77
CA ASP A 187 -1.12 16.53 9.12
C ASP A 187 -1.20 15.02 9.41
N THR A 188 -1.08 14.68 10.70
CA THR A 188 -1.39 13.33 11.17
C THR A 188 -2.90 13.17 11.27
N LEU A 189 -3.46 12.12 10.64
CA LEU A 189 -4.90 11.79 10.74
C LEU A 189 -5.18 10.34 11.18
N LEU A 190 -4.13 9.59 11.52
CA LEU A 190 -4.21 8.18 11.93
C LEU A 190 -3.15 7.88 12.99
N LYS A 191 -3.52 7.11 14.02
CA LYS A 191 -2.59 6.44 14.93
C LYS A 191 -2.31 5.04 14.40
N TYR A 192 -1.10 4.82 13.92
CA TYR A 192 -0.64 3.54 13.36
C TYR A 192 -0.01 2.68 14.45
N ARG A 193 -0.57 1.51 14.72
CA ARG A 193 -0.09 0.62 15.79
C ARG A 193 1.06 -0.25 15.29
N ARG A 194 2.19 -0.19 15.99
CA ARG A 194 3.36 -1.02 15.72
C ARG A 194 3.37 -2.28 16.57
N HIS A 195 3.54 -3.43 15.91
CA HIS A 195 3.69 -4.74 16.53
C HIS A 195 4.30 -5.76 15.53
N ASP A 196 4.82 -6.89 16.03
CA ASP A 196 5.54 -7.88 15.21
C ASP A 196 4.70 -8.54 14.09
N ASN A 197 3.39 -8.32 14.07
CA ASN A 197 2.46 -8.86 13.08
C ASN A 197 2.04 -7.85 11.98
N ASN A 198 2.65 -6.65 11.89
CA ASN A 198 2.31 -5.74 10.80
C ASN A 198 2.70 -6.37 9.46
N LEU A 199 1.90 -6.18 8.41
CA LEU A 199 2.16 -6.77 7.07
C LEU A 199 3.55 -6.41 6.53
N GLY A 200 3.99 -5.17 6.79
CA GLY A 200 5.33 -4.70 6.44
C GLY A 200 6.44 -5.51 7.10
N ASP A 201 6.26 -5.97 8.33
CA ASP A 201 7.26 -6.76 9.06
C ASP A 201 7.38 -8.17 8.47
N TRP A 202 6.31 -8.73 7.92
CA TRP A 202 6.39 -10.00 7.18
C TRP A 202 7.15 -9.83 5.85
N VAL A 203 6.86 -8.76 5.10
CA VAL A 203 7.52 -8.50 3.79
C VAL A 203 8.99 -8.12 3.97
N PHE A 204 9.31 -7.34 5.01
CA PHE A 204 10.64 -6.79 5.26
C PHE A 204 11.40 -7.44 6.42
N ASP A 205 10.91 -8.60 6.90
CA ASP A 205 11.44 -9.40 8.01
C ASP A 205 12.97 -9.36 8.10
N ARG A 206 13.48 -8.83 9.22
CA ARG A 206 14.90 -8.70 9.54
C ARG A 206 15.36 -9.65 10.65
N SER A 207 14.48 -10.52 11.14
CA SER A 207 14.79 -11.44 12.25
C SER A 207 15.96 -12.38 11.94
N LYS A 208 16.08 -12.80 10.67
CA LYS A 208 17.20 -13.62 10.20
C LYS A 208 18.35 -12.74 9.71
N GLN A 209 19.45 -12.73 10.46
CA GLN A 209 20.68 -12.07 10.06
C GLN A 209 21.47 -12.91 9.03
N GLY A 210 22.36 -12.25 8.29
CA GLY A 210 23.23 -12.90 7.31
C GLY A 210 22.59 -13.15 5.94
N TYR A 211 23.31 -13.91 5.10
CA TYR A 211 22.99 -14.04 3.68
C TYR A 211 21.62 -14.67 3.40
N GLU A 212 21.21 -15.71 4.14
CA GLU A 212 19.93 -16.38 3.90
C GLU A 212 18.72 -15.50 4.25
N GLY A 213 18.81 -14.71 5.33
CA GLY A 213 17.80 -13.72 5.66
C GLY A 213 17.73 -12.62 4.61
N TRP A 214 18.90 -12.11 4.19
CA TRP A 214 18.98 -11.14 3.11
C TRP A 214 18.37 -11.67 1.80
N LYS A 215 18.72 -12.91 1.40
CA LYS A 215 18.23 -13.60 0.21
C LYS A 215 16.70 -13.71 0.23
N ARG A 216 16.15 -14.26 1.31
CA ARG A 216 14.69 -14.40 1.50
C ARG A 216 13.97 -13.06 1.33
N ARG A 217 14.47 -12.01 2.00
CA ARG A 217 13.90 -10.66 1.89
C ARG A 217 13.99 -10.10 0.47
N GLN A 218 15.12 -10.28 -0.23
CA GLN A 218 15.25 -9.79 -1.60
C GLN A 218 14.28 -10.49 -2.56
N LEU A 219 14.05 -11.80 -2.41
CA LEU A 219 13.11 -12.55 -3.23
C LEU A 219 11.66 -12.11 -2.96
N ARG A 220 11.24 -11.97 -1.70
CA ARG A 220 9.90 -11.43 -1.35
C ARG A 220 9.67 -10.04 -1.93
N VAL A 221 10.66 -9.16 -1.79
CA VAL A 221 10.57 -7.82 -2.37
C VAL A 221 10.52 -7.88 -3.90
N ALA A 222 11.26 -8.80 -4.54
CA ALA A 222 11.22 -8.97 -5.99
C ALA A 222 9.84 -9.46 -6.47
N GLU A 223 9.23 -10.40 -5.75
CA GLU A 223 7.85 -10.87 -5.99
C GLU A 223 6.86 -9.71 -5.88
N MET A 224 6.97 -8.88 -4.85
CA MET A 224 6.14 -7.67 -4.71
C MET A 224 6.32 -6.69 -5.88
N TYR A 225 7.56 -6.42 -6.33
CA TYR A 225 7.79 -5.61 -7.55
C TYR A 225 7.17 -6.24 -8.80
N VAL A 226 7.17 -7.58 -8.90
CA VAL A 226 6.54 -8.31 -10.00
C VAL A 226 5.03 -8.08 -9.97
N GLU A 227 4.37 -8.38 -8.84
CA GLU A 227 2.92 -8.21 -8.68
C GLU A 227 2.47 -6.77 -9.01
N ILE A 228 3.17 -5.76 -8.49
CA ILE A 228 2.84 -4.35 -8.72
C ILE A 228 3.03 -3.96 -10.19
N ALA A 229 4.08 -4.45 -10.84
CA ALA A 229 4.29 -4.21 -12.27
C ALA A 229 3.25 -4.91 -13.16
N ASP A 230 2.78 -6.08 -12.75
CA ASP A 230 1.67 -6.79 -13.42
C ASP A 230 0.37 -6.01 -13.31
N ASP A 231 0.06 -5.51 -12.12
CA ASP A 231 -1.11 -4.65 -11.90
C ASP A 231 -1.09 -3.40 -12.77
N GLN A 232 0.06 -2.71 -12.80
CA GLN A 232 0.24 -1.53 -13.65
C GLN A 232 0.01 -1.84 -15.13
N MET A 233 0.54 -2.97 -15.63
CA MET A 233 0.34 -3.37 -17.02
C MET A 233 -1.13 -3.64 -17.32
N ARG A 234 -1.83 -4.38 -16.44
CA ARG A 234 -3.26 -4.67 -16.58
C ARG A 234 -4.09 -3.39 -16.62
N CYS A 235 -3.77 -2.41 -15.77
CA CYS A 235 -4.48 -1.13 -15.73
C CYS A 235 -4.23 -0.29 -17.00
N ILE A 236 -2.99 -0.26 -17.50
CA ILE A 236 -2.67 0.41 -18.78
C ILE A 236 -3.47 -0.22 -19.94
N GLN A 237 -3.50 -1.55 -20.01
CA GLN A 237 -4.24 -2.27 -21.05
C GLN A 237 -5.75 -2.04 -20.97
N ALA A 238 -6.29 -1.89 -19.76
CA ALA A 238 -7.71 -1.62 -19.55
C ALA A 238 -8.12 -0.17 -19.88
N ARG A 239 -7.15 0.75 -20.01
CA ARG A 239 -7.39 2.18 -20.21
C ARG A 239 -6.59 2.77 -21.38
N PRO A 240 -6.78 2.25 -22.61
CA PRO A 240 -6.11 2.78 -23.80
C PRO A 240 -6.56 4.21 -24.16
N ASP A 241 -7.66 4.68 -23.56
CA ASP A 241 -8.23 6.02 -23.71
C ASP A 241 -7.44 7.13 -23.00
N LEU A 242 -6.49 6.78 -22.12
CA LEU A 242 -5.71 7.77 -21.39
C LEU A 242 -4.75 8.55 -22.32
N PRO A 243 -4.37 9.79 -21.94
CA PRO A 243 -3.39 10.57 -22.69
C PRO A 243 -2.10 9.79 -22.94
N THR A 244 -1.56 9.90 -24.16
CA THR A 244 -0.37 9.16 -24.59
C THR A 244 0.81 9.31 -23.63
N GLU A 245 1.05 10.53 -23.15
CA GLU A 245 2.10 10.84 -22.19
C GLU A 245 1.97 10.06 -20.87
N ARG A 246 0.74 9.86 -20.40
CA ARG A 246 0.41 9.16 -19.15
C ARG A 246 0.58 7.66 -19.30
N LEU A 247 0.19 7.12 -20.46
CA LEU A 247 0.46 5.73 -20.84
C LEU A 247 1.98 5.46 -20.96
N GLN A 248 2.73 6.36 -21.60
CA GLN A 248 4.19 6.24 -21.71
C GLN A 248 4.87 6.21 -20.34
N ARG A 249 4.53 7.14 -19.45
CA ARG A 249 5.03 7.15 -18.06
C ARG A 249 4.59 5.91 -17.29
N GLY A 250 3.38 5.42 -17.52
CA GLY A 250 2.88 4.16 -16.96
C GLY A 250 3.73 2.97 -17.38
N HIS A 251 4.04 2.84 -18.67
CA HIS A 251 4.93 1.81 -19.19
C HIS A 251 6.37 1.94 -18.65
N GLN A 252 6.86 3.17 -18.48
CA GLN A 252 8.17 3.41 -17.86
C GLN A 252 8.22 2.91 -16.41
N LEU A 253 7.19 3.19 -15.61
CA LEU A 253 7.08 2.68 -14.23
C LEU A 253 7.01 1.15 -14.20
N GLN A 254 6.20 0.56 -15.06
CA GLN A 254 6.09 -0.89 -15.18
C GLN A 254 7.46 -1.52 -15.50
N ALA A 255 8.16 -0.99 -16.51
CA ALA A 255 9.47 -1.48 -16.91
C ALA A 255 10.53 -1.29 -15.80
N LEU A 256 10.50 -0.16 -15.10
CA LEU A 256 11.37 0.13 -13.97
C LEU A 256 11.21 -0.94 -12.88
N TYR A 257 9.98 -1.25 -12.49
CA TYR A 257 9.70 -2.24 -11.44
C TYR A 257 10.08 -3.67 -11.88
N ARG A 258 9.86 -4.03 -13.16
CA ARG A 258 10.33 -5.31 -13.71
C ARG A 258 11.86 -5.43 -13.69
N ILE A 259 12.59 -4.39 -14.08
CA ILE A 259 14.06 -4.39 -14.06
C ILE A 259 14.55 -4.54 -12.61
N GLU A 260 13.94 -3.82 -11.68
CA GLU A 260 14.29 -3.87 -10.26
C GLU A 260 14.10 -5.29 -9.67
N ALA A 261 12.98 -5.95 -9.97
CA ALA A 261 12.74 -7.34 -9.59
C ALA A 261 13.76 -8.29 -10.23
N ARG A 262 13.99 -8.15 -11.54
CA ARG A 262 14.91 -8.99 -12.30
C ARG A 262 16.34 -8.88 -11.77
N GLN A 263 16.80 -7.68 -11.43
CA GLN A 263 18.12 -7.49 -10.82
C GLN A 263 18.24 -8.25 -9.50
N ARG A 264 17.23 -8.18 -8.61
CA ARG A 264 17.21 -8.89 -7.32
C ARG A 264 17.29 -10.41 -7.51
N ILE A 265 16.43 -10.97 -8.36
CA ILE A 265 16.37 -12.41 -8.63
C ILE A 265 17.69 -12.89 -9.25
N THR A 266 18.17 -12.20 -10.30
CA THR A 266 19.39 -12.58 -11.02
C THR A 266 20.62 -12.60 -10.11
N MET A 267 20.75 -11.60 -9.23
CA MET A 267 21.88 -11.53 -8.29
C MET A 267 21.92 -12.71 -7.30
N ILE A 268 20.76 -13.30 -7.02
CA ILE A 268 20.62 -14.41 -6.07
C ILE A 268 20.78 -15.76 -6.75
N GLU A 269 20.10 -15.96 -7.87
CA GLU A 269 19.87 -17.28 -8.45
C GLU A 269 20.80 -17.58 -9.62
N GLN A 270 21.31 -16.56 -10.30
CA GLN A 270 22.02 -16.73 -11.57
C GLN A 270 23.54 -16.56 -11.43
N PRO A 271 24.36 -17.21 -12.27
CA PRO A 271 25.80 -16.97 -12.29
C PRO A 271 26.13 -15.50 -12.65
N ARG A 272 27.28 -14.99 -12.18
CA ARG A 272 27.65 -13.56 -12.31
C ARG A 272 27.61 -13.01 -13.74
N ILE A 273 27.94 -13.83 -14.74
CA ILE A 273 27.87 -13.44 -16.15
C ILE A 273 26.45 -13.03 -16.58
N ARG A 274 25.40 -13.58 -15.95
CA ARG A 274 24.01 -13.23 -16.25
C ARG A 274 23.58 -11.91 -15.60
N TRP A 275 24.38 -11.32 -14.70
CA TRP A 275 24.03 -10.08 -14.01
C TRP A 275 24.18 -8.86 -14.92
N PHE A 276 25.09 -8.91 -15.91
CA PHE A 276 25.41 -7.76 -16.75
C PHE A 276 24.19 -7.21 -17.49
N SER A 277 23.35 -8.07 -18.08
CA SER A 277 22.17 -7.63 -18.85
C SER A 277 21.17 -6.82 -18.01
N PRO A 278 20.61 -7.32 -16.88
CA PRO A 278 19.67 -6.55 -16.07
C PRO A 278 20.31 -5.33 -15.39
N LEU A 279 21.60 -5.40 -15.03
CA LEU A 279 22.32 -4.23 -14.47
C LEU A 279 22.50 -3.13 -15.52
N TRP A 280 22.87 -3.49 -16.75
CA TRP A 280 22.99 -2.55 -17.86
C TRP A 280 21.65 -1.90 -18.20
N GLN A 281 20.56 -2.67 -18.22
CA GLN A 281 19.21 -2.13 -18.37
C GLN A 281 18.93 -1.08 -17.30
N GLY A 282 19.17 -1.38 -16.02
CA GLY A 282 18.92 -0.43 -14.94
C GLY A 282 19.85 0.79 -14.94
N LEU A 283 21.08 0.68 -15.45
CA LEU A 283 21.97 1.83 -15.67
C LEU A 283 21.43 2.79 -16.74
N ARG A 284 20.65 2.29 -17.70
CA ARG A 284 19.99 3.09 -18.73
C ARG A 284 18.63 3.63 -18.30
N THR A 285 17.99 3.00 -17.32
CA THR A 285 16.66 3.38 -16.83
C THR A 285 16.74 4.54 -15.81
N ARG A 286 15.98 5.61 -16.08
CA ARG A 286 15.77 6.72 -15.13
C ARG A 286 15.23 6.17 -13.80
N GLY A 287 15.74 6.69 -12.67
CA GLY A 287 15.40 6.18 -11.33
C GLY A 287 16.24 4.98 -10.84
N LEU A 288 16.76 4.14 -11.74
CA LEU A 288 17.54 2.95 -11.36
C LEU A 288 19.05 3.09 -11.49
N ARG A 289 19.55 4.16 -12.11
CA ARG A 289 20.98 4.32 -12.43
C ARG A 289 21.89 4.10 -11.22
N ARG A 290 21.67 4.87 -10.16
CA ARG A 290 22.45 4.79 -8.92
C ARG A 290 22.41 3.39 -8.31
N LYS A 291 21.21 2.84 -8.13
CA LYS A 291 21.01 1.51 -7.53
C LYS A 291 21.66 0.39 -8.36
N SER A 292 21.60 0.51 -9.68
CA SER A 292 22.22 -0.45 -10.60
C SER A 292 23.75 -0.34 -10.56
N ALA A 293 24.30 0.86 -10.45
CA ALA A 293 25.74 1.07 -10.24
C ALA A 293 26.20 0.46 -8.90
N GLU A 294 25.48 0.72 -7.81
CA GLU A 294 25.76 0.12 -6.49
C GLU A 294 25.70 -1.42 -6.53
N ARG A 295 24.79 -2.00 -7.31
CA ARG A 295 24.72 -3.46 -7.52
C ARG A 295 25.81 -4.00 -8.44
N ALA A 296 26.25 -3.23 -9.43
CA ALA A 296 27.36 -3.60 -10.30
C ALA A 296 28.67 -3.75 -9.52
N LEU A 297 28.91 -2.90 -8.51
CA LEU A 297 30.06 -3.05 -7.60
C LEU A 297 30.04 -4.40 -6.85
N LYS A 298 28.85 -4.95 -6.59
CA LYS A 298 28.69 -6.25 -5.91
C LYS A 298 29.05 -7.45 -6.80
N VAL A 299 29.25 -7.26 -8.11
CA VAL A 299 29.70 -8.32 -9.02
C VAL A 299 31.05 -8.88 -8.57
N PHE A 300 31.89 -8.10 -7.89
CA PHE A 300 33.20 -8.55 -7.41
C PHE A 300 33.16 -9.18 -6.01
N LEU A 301 32.10 -8.94 -5.24
CA LEU A 301 31.99 -9.36 -3.83
C LEU A 301 31.39 -10.77 -3.68
N PRO A 302 31.99 -11.67 -2.87
CA PRO A 302 31.39 -12.96 -2.57
C PRO A 302 29.99 -12.81 -1.94
N ARG A 303 29.02 -13.64 -2.39
CA ARG A 303 27.62 -13.58 -1.95
C ARG A 303 27.43 -13.62 -0.43
N LYS A 304 28.29 -14.33 0.30
CA LYS A 304 28.27 -14.42 1.77
C LYS A 304 28.38 -13.07 2.49
N PHE A 305 28.86 -12.03 1.81
CA PHE A 305 28.95 -10.67 2.33
C PHE A 305 27.70 -9.82 2.04
N PHE A 306 26.72 -10.32 1.27
CA PHE A 306 25.51 -9.57 1.00
C PHE A 306 24.61 -9.54 2.23
N GLY A 307 24.15 -8.35 2.58
CA GLY A 307 23.28 -8.13 3.75
C GLY A 307 24.02 -8.00 5.08
N ARG A 308 25.36 -7.91 5.03
CA ARG A 308 26.19 -7.40 6.12
C ARG A 308 26.42 -5.91 5.94
#